data_AF-A0A662V791-F1
#
_entry.id   AF-A0A662V791-F1
#
_cell.length_a   1.000
_cell.length_b   1.000
_cell.length_c   1.000
_cell.angle_alpha   90.00
_cell.angle_beta   90.00
_cell.angle_gamma   90.00
#
_symmetry.space_group_name_H-M   'P 1'
#
loop_
_entity.id
_entity.type
_entity.pdbx_description
1 polymer ?
#
loop_
_entity_poly.entity_id
_entity_poly.type
_entity_poly.pdbx_seq_one_letter_code
_entity_poly.pdbx_strand_id
1 'polypeptide(L)'
;PKKPGQDLSREIIDWQHTIAWAWGGYYSRVFINLKGREPQGIIEPKYYEETIKQLKRDIERIRGPNGELWDNKVYTPYELYPEVHGDPPDLMVYLDNLSWRPAGTVGWGTKYLPENDRGPDDAVHDWIGVLTVFDPEGTLSTAEGSDLIDIVKVKEILTKLMVRS
;
A
#
# COMPACT_ATOMS: atom_id res chain seq x y z
N PRO A 1 -1.38 -16.02 16.87
CA PRO A 1 -1.76 -14.86 17.72
C PRO A 1 -2.28 -15.35 19.08
N LYS A 2 -2.01 -14.62 20.17
CA LYS A 2 -2.42 -14.97 21.54
C LYS A 2 -3.79 -14.42 21.92
N LYS A 3 -4.25 -13.37 21.24
CA LYS A 3 -5.57 -12.74 21.39
C LYS A 3 -6.01 -12.10 20.07
N PRO A 4 -7.32 -11.86 19.86
CA PRO A 4 -7.81 -11.03 18.76
C PRO A 4 -7.24 -9.61 18.82
N GLY A 5 -7.03 -9.01 17.65
CA GLY A 5 -6.49 -7.64 17.55
C GLY A 5 -5.02 -7.51 17.98
N GLN A 6 -4.25 -8.60 17.93
CA GLN A 6 -2.81 -8.53 18.22
C GLN A 6 -2.08 -7.93 17.02
N ASP A 7 -1.21 -6.93 17.24
CA ASP A 7 -0.34 -6.40 16.18
C ASP A 7 0.47 -7.51 15.50
N LEU A 8 0.56 -7.44 14.18
CA LEU A 8 1.47 -8.31 13.45
C LEU A 8 2.92 -7.91 13.77
N SER A 9 3.68 -8.87 14.27
CA SER A 9 5.10 -8.73 14.55
C SER A 9 5.86 -9.95 14.03
N ARG A 10 7.17 -9.82 13.80
CA ARG A 10 7.99 -10.89 13.21
C ARG A 10 8.02 -12.15 14.07
N GLU A 11 7.86 -12.00 15.38
CA GLU A 11 7.93 -13.08 16.37
C GLU A 11 6.70 -13.99 16.34
N ILE A 12 5.59 -13.54 15.73
CA ILE A 12 4.35 -14.32 15.66
C ILE A 12 4.10 -14.96 14.30
N ILE A 13 4.99 -14.70 13.33
CA ILE A 13 4.93 -15.31 12.00
C ILE A 13 5.56 -16.71 12.08
N ASP A 14 4.82 -17.71 11.59
CA ASP A 14 5.36 -19.05 11.36
C ASP A 14 6.14 -19.06 10.05
N TRP A 15 7.40 -18.65 10.12
CA TRP A 15 8.25 -18.46 8.95
C TRP A 15 8.45 -19.74 8.12
N GLN A 16 8.40 -20.93 8.72
CA GLN A 16 8.64 -22.19 8.00
C GLN A 16 7.47 -22.59 7.09
N HIS A 17 6.28 -22.04 7.34
CA HIS A 17 5.05 -22.35 6.61
C HIS A 17 4.44 -21.12 5.92
N THR A 18 5.15 -19.98 5.92
CA THR A 18 4.68 -18.72 5.34
C THR A 18 5.37 -18.46 4.01
N ILE A 19 4.60 -18.35 2.93
CA ILE A 19 5.13 -18.01 1.58
C ILE A 19 5.42 -16.51 1.45
N ALA A 20 4.54 -15.69 2.00
CA ALA A 20 4.65 -14.24 2.01
C ALA A 20 4.00 -13.69 3.27
N TRP A 21 4.51 -12.57 3.76
CA TRP A 21 3.93 -11.82 4.86
C TRP A 21 3.61 -10.41 4.36
N ALA A 22 2.66 -9.74 5.02
CA ALA A 22 2.24 -8.42 4.62
C ALA A 22 2.18 -7.49 5.81
N TRP A 23 2.51 -6.23 5.60
CA TRP A 23 2.34 -5.20 6.58
C TRP A 23 1.24 -4.23 6.16
N GLY A 24 0.26 -4.06 7.06
CA GLY A 24 -0.91 -3.22 6.85
C GLY A 24 -0.60 -1.72 6.85
N GLY A 25 -1.64 -0.94 6.59
CA GLY A 25 -1.59 0.50 6.33
C GLY A 25 -2.64 0.89 5.27
N TYR A 26 -2.49 2.06 4.67
CA TYR A 26 -3.41 2.54 3.63
C TYR A 26 -3.40 1.70 2.34
N TYR A 27 -2.31 0.97 2.11
CA TYR A 27 -2.20 -0.12 1.15
C TYR A 27 -1.40 -1.24 1.81
N SER A 28 -1.58 -2.47 1.33
CA SER A 28 -0.83 -3.61 1.85
C SER A 28 0.52 -3.72 1.13
N ARG A 29 1.58 -3.77 1.93
CA ARG A 29 2.94 -4.07 1.48
C ARG A 29 3.20 -5.53 1.70
N VAL A 30 3.34 -6.29 0.62
CA VAL A 30 3.58 -7.74 0.68
C VAL A 30 5.04 -8.03 0.40
N PHE A 31 5.61 -8.92 1.20
CA PHE A 31 6.98 -9.37 1.13
C PHE A 31 7.00 -10.89 1.02
N ILE A 32 7.67 -11.41 -0.01
CA ILE A 32 7.98 -12.82 -0.17
C ILE A 32 8.87 -13.27 0.99
N ASN A 33 8.61 -14.46 1.53
CA ASN A 33 9.49 -15.09 2.49
C ASN A 33 10.73 -15.69 1.78
N LEU A 34 11.54 -14.79 1.21
CA LEU A 34 12.64 -15.10 0.31
C LEU A 34 13.86 -15.59 1.11
N LYS A 35 14.41 -16.72 0.69
CA LYS A 35 15.61 -17.31 1.29
C LYS A 35 16.79 -16.34 1.19
N GLY A 36 17.44 -16.10 2.32
CA GLY A 36 18.56 -15.17 2.45
C GLY A 36 18.16 -13.70 2.67
N ARG A 37 16.86 -13.36 2.60
CA ARG A 37 16.33 -12.03 2.97
C ARG A 37 15.56 -12.08 4.29
N GLU A 38 14.65 -13.04 4.44
CA GLU A 38 13.85 -13.20 5.64
C GLU A 38 14.45 -14.23 6.61
N PRO A 39 14.16 -14.17 7.93
CA PRO A 39 14.82 -14.97 8.97
C PRO A 39 14.84 -16.49 8.71
N GLN A 40 13.77 -17.03 8.14
CA GLN A 40 13.68 -18.44 7.70
C GLN A 40 13.03 -18.51 6.33
N GLY A 41 13.53 -17.72 5.38
CA GLY A 41 13.03 -17.67 4.01
C GLY A 41 12.96 -19.05 3.35
N ILE A 42 11.74 -19.47 2.99
CA ILE A 42 11.45 -20.77 2.38
C ILE A 42 11.37 -20.73 0.86
N ILE A 43 11.19 -19.54 0.28
CA ILE A 43 11.12 -19.37 -1.17
C ILE A 43 12.53 -19.22 -1.72
N GLU A 44 12.94 -20.16 -2.56
CA GLU A 44 14.23 -20.08 -3.26
C GLU A 44 14.21 -18.94 -4.30
N PRO A 45 15.32 -18.22 -4.52
CA PRO A 45 15.37 -17.09 -5.47
C PRO A 45 14.89 -17.42 -6.88
N LYS A 46 15.11 -18.65 -7.36
CA LYS A 46 14.62 -19.12 -8.67
C LYS A 46 13.09 -19.13 -8.82
N TYR A 47 12.35 -19.19 -7.70
CA TYR A 47 10.88 -19.20 -7.69
C TYR A 47 10.29 -17.81 -7.39
N TYR A 48 11.12 -16.80 -7.16
CA TYR A 48 10.66 -15.47 -6.76
C TYR A 48 9.66 -14.88 -7.76
N GLU A 49 10.05 -14.78 -9.03
CA GLU A 49 9.20 -14.21 -10.10
C GLU A 49 7.89 -14.98 -10.29
N GLU A 50 7.94 -16.31 -10.18
CA GLU A 50 6.75 -17.15 -10.31
C GLU A 50 5.80 -16.96 -9.12
N THR A 51 6.36 -16.84 -7.91
CA THR A 51 5.62 -16.54 -6.68
C THR A 51 4.95 -15.18 -6.75
N ILE A 52 5.64 -14.15 -7.28
CA ILE A 52 5.08 -12.81 -7.50
C ILE A 52 3.85 -12.88 -8.42
N LYS A 53 3.99 -13.55 -9.57
CA LYS A 53 2.88 -13.69 -10.53
C LYS A 53 1.71 -14.48 -9.95
N GLN A 54 1.98 -15.52 -9.17
CA GLN A 54 0.94 -16.31 -8.51
C GLN A 54 0.18 -15.48 -7.48
N LEU A 55 0.89 -14.83 -6.56
CA LEU A 55 0.28 -13.99 -5.53
C LEU A 55 -0.51 -12.82 -6.13
N LYS A 56 0.02 -12.17 -7.18
CA LYS A 56 -0.70 -11.11 -7.90
C LYS A 56 -2.08 -11.59 -8.38
N ARG A 57 -2.12 -12.72 -9.09
CA ARG A 57 -3.39 -13.31 -9.57
C ARG A 57 -4.34 -13.71 -8.44
N ASP A 58 -3.81 -14.27 -7.36
CA ASP A 58 -4.63 -14.75 -6.25
C ASP A 58 -5.24 -13.59 -5.46
N ILE A 59 -4.44 -12.55 -5.21
CA ILE A 59 -4.88 -11.34 -4.51
C ILE A 59 -5.89 -10.56 -5.35
N GLU A 60 -5.67 -10.43 -6.67
CA GLU A 60 -6.63 -9.81 -7.59
C GLU A 60 -8.03 -10.48 -7.54
N ARG A 61 -8.10 -11.76 -7.18
CA ARG A 61 -9.35 -12.53 -7.08
C ARG A 61 -10.01 -12.53 -5.70
N ILE A 62 -9.43 -11.85 -4.71
CA ILE A 62 -10.05 -11.72 -3.38
C ILE A 62 -11.41 -11.04 -3.54
N ARG A 63 -12.42 -11.63 -2.91
CA ARG A 63 -13.80 -11.13 -2.89
C ARG A 63 -14.10 -10.40 -1.60
N GLY A 64 -15.14 -9.58 -1.61
CA GLY A 64 -15.60 -8.90 -0.41
C GLY A 64 -16.43 -9.73 0.55
N PRO A 65 -16.85 -9.14 1.69
CA PRO A 65 -17.57 -9.82 2.75
C PRO A 65 -18.88 -10.49 2.30
N ASN A 66 -19.51 -10.00 1.22
CA ASN A 66 -20.74 -10.57 0.66
C ASN A 66 -20.48 -11.43 -0.59
N GLY A 67 -19.22 -11.71 -0.90
CA GLY A 67 -18.80 -12.46 -2.09
C GLY A 67 -18.76 -11.63 -3.37
N GLU A 68 -18.95 -10.32 -3.28
CA GLU A 68 -18.80 -9.39 -4.39
C GLU A 68 -17.38 -9.44 -4.96
N LEU A 69 -17.28 -9.19 -6.28
CA LEU A 69 -15.98 -8.99 -6.91
C LEU A 69 -15.45 -7.62 -6.47
N TRP A 70 -14.24 -7.61 -5.95
CA TRP A 70 -13.52 -6.38 -5.66
C TRP A 70 -12.64 -5.97 -6.84
N ASP A 71 -12.46 -4.66 -7.01
CA ASP A 71 -11.48 -4.11 -7.95
C ASP A 71 -10.10 -3.99 -7.29
N ASN A 72 -9.54 -5.12 -6.87
CA ASN A 72 -8.23 -5.15 -6.23
C ASN A 72 -7.14 -4.77 -7.24
N LYS A 73 -6.28 -3.81 -6.88
CA LYS A 73 -5.11 -3.44 -7.68
C LYS A 73 -3.85 -3.96 -7.03
N VAL A 74 -3.04 -4.69 -7.79
CA VAL A 74 -1.79 -5.28 -7.31
C VAL A 74 -0.67 -4.93 -8.26
N TYR A 75 0.38 -4.30 -7.74
CA TYR A 75 1.52 -3.85 -8.53
C TYR A 75 2.83 -4.23 -7.86
N THR A 76 3.85 -4.51 -8.65
CA THR A 76 5.23 -4.38 -8.19
C THR A 76 5.58 -2.89 -8.13
N PRO A 77 6.53 -2.47 -7.27
CA PRO A 77 6.99 -1.08 -7.24
C PRO A 77 7.45 -0.57 -8.61
N TYR A 78 8.10 -1.42 -9.41
CA TYR A 78 8.61 -1.07 -10.75
C TYR A 78 7.51 -0.87 -11.80
N GLU A 79 6.29 -1.34 -11.55
CA GLU A 79 5.12 -1.01 -12.41
C GLU A 79 4.57 0.39 -12.14
N LEU A 80 4.82 0.94 -10.94
CA LEU A 80 4.27 2.24 -10.51
C LEU A 80 5.29 3.36 -10.55
N TYR A 81 6.55 3.06 -10.24
CA TYR A 81 7.59 4.07 -10.07
C TYR A 81 8.69 3.88 -11.11
N PRO A 82 9.15 4.98 -11.75
CA PRO A 82 10.26 4.92 -12.70
C PRO A 82 11.59 4.54 -12.00
N GLU A 83 11.72 4.89 -10.72
CA GLU A 83 12.87 4.55 -9.90
C GLU A 83 12.41 4.01 -8.55
N VAL A 84 13.08 2.98 -8.04
CA VAL A 84 12.77 2.34 -6.77
C VAL A 84 14.05 2.29 -5.93
N HIS A 85 14.01 2.91 -4.75
CA HIS A 85 15.14 3.04 -3.83
C HIS A 85 14.83 2.41 -2.47
N GLY A 86 15.87 2.00 -1.72
CA GLY A 86 15.73 1.46 -0.36
C GLY A 86 15.25 0.01 -0.32
N ASP A 87 14.38 -0.31 0.65
CA ASP A 87 13.82 -1.64 0.87
C ASP A 87 12.34 -1.68 0.44
N PRO A 88 12.05 -1.77 -0.87
CA PRO A 88 10.68 -1.77 -1.35
C PRO A 88 9.96 -3.09 -0.99
N PRO A 89 8.62 -3.07 -0.91
CA PRO A 89 7.85 -4.31 -0.89
C PRO A 89 7.96 -5.03 -2.23
N ASP A 90 7.65 -6.32 -2.27
CA ASP A 90 7.62 -7.03 -3.54
C ASP A 90 6.29 -6.80 -4.28
N LEU A 91 5.19 -6.62 -3.53
CA LEU A 91 3.90 -6.19 -4.07
C LEU A 91 3.28 -5.07 -3.22
N MET A 92 2.66 -4.12 -3.91
CA MET A 92 1.79 -3.08 -3.40
C MET A 92 0.35 -3.44 -3.75
N VAL A 93 -0.50 -3.61 -2.73
CA VAL A 93 -1.87 -4.10 -2.88
C VAL A 93 -2.85 -3.07 -2.37
N TYR A 94 -3.78 -2.66 -3.23
CA TYR A 94 -4.88 -1.76 -2.95
C TYR A 94 -6.18 -2.58 -3.03
N LEU A 95 -6.81 -2.84 -1.89
CA LEU A 95 -8.02 -3.66 -1.83
C LEU A 95 -9.22 -2.83 -2.30
N ASP A 96 -9.99 -3.42 -3.22
CA ASP A 96 -11.19 -2.81 -3.83
C ASP A 96 -11.01 -1.34 -4.23
N ASN A 97 -9.92 -1.08 -4.95
CA ASN A 97 -9.52 0.26 -5.40
C ASN A 97 -9.58 1.33 -4.29
N LEU A 98 -8.91 1.06 -3.16
CA LEU A 98 -8.81 1.95 -1.97
C LEU A 98 -10.08 2.02 -1.11
N SER A 99 -11.14 1.30 -1.46
CA SER A 99 -12.36 1.23 -0.63
C SER A 99 -12.14 0.42 0.65
N TRP A 100 -11.12 -0.45 0.67
CA TRP A 100 -10.76 -1.28 1.81
C TRP A 100 -9.28 -1.16 2.16
N ARG A 101 -8.99 -1.26 3.46
CA ARG A 101 -7.62 -1.23 3.98
C ARG A 101 -7.27 -2.51 4.73
N PRO A 102 -6.02 -2.99 4.62
CA PRO A 102 -5.53 -4.11 5.41
C PRO A 102 -5.46 -3.73 6.90
N ALA A 103 -5.95 -4.61 7.77
CA ALA A 103 -5.73 -4.50 9.20
C ALA A 103 -4.23 -4.66 9.53
N GLY A 104 -3.73 -3.86 10.48
CA GLY A 104 -2.39 -4.04 11.05
C GLY A 104 -2.34 -5.12 12.13
N THR A 105 -3.51 -5.63 12.51
CA THR A 105 -3.71 -6.61 13.57
C THR A 105 -4.27 -7.93 13.06
N VAL A 106 -4.02 -9.01 13.80
CA VAL A 106 -4.41 -10.38 13.45
C VAL A 106 -5.12 -11.08 14.62
N GLY A 107 -5.67 -12.26 14.34
CA GLY A 107 -6.37 -13.10 15.33
C GLY A 107 -7.86 -12.77 15.48
N TRP A 108 -8.42 -11.99 14.56
CA TRP A 108 -9.86 -11.74 14.47
C TRP A 108 -10.62 -13.00 14.05
N GLY A 109 -11.87 -13.13 14.51
CA GLY A 109 -12.76 -14.25 14.12
C GLY A 109 -13.36 -14.11 12.72
N THR A 110 -13.04 -13.02 12.02
CA THR A 110 -13.51 -12.68 10.68
C THR A 110 -12.32 -12.15 9.87
N LYS A 111 -12.40 -12.28 8.54
CA LYS A 111 -11.42 -11.71 7.60
C LYS A 111 -11.68 -10.23 7.32
N TYR A 112 -12.91 -9.77 7.56
CA TYR A 112 -13.35 -8.40 7.29
C TYR A 112 -13.74 -7.75 8.60
N LEU A 113 -13.24 -6.54 8.83
CA LEU A 113 -13.58 -5.72 9.97
C LEU A 113 -14.50 -4.59 9.49
N PRO A 114 -15.62 -4.33 10.19
CA PRO A 114 -16.53 -3.24 9.82
C PRO A 114 -15.94 -1.86 10.11
N GLU A 115 -14.93 -1.78 10.98
CA GLU A 115 -14.29 -0.55 11.42
C GLU A 115 -12.77 -0.72 11.45
N ASN A 116 -12.06 0.41 11.56
CA ASN A 116 -10.61 0.47 11.69
C ASN A 116 -10.14 -0.25 12.98
N ASP A 117 -9.14 -1.12 12.84
CA ASP A 117 -8.52 -1.86 13.93
C ASP A 117 -7.65 -1.01 14.89
N ARG A 118 -7.42 0.26 14.55
CA ARG A 118 -6.55 1.22 15.27
C ARG A 118 -7.26 2.52 15.70
N GLY A 119 -8.59 2.63 15.58
CA GLY A 119 -9.38 3.80 16.03
C GLY A 119 -10.10 4.55 14.91
N PRO A 120 -10.91 5.60 15.16
CA PRO A 120 -11.62 6.31 14.10
C PRO A 120 -10.64 7.11 13.25
N ASP A 121 -10.31 6.57 12.09
CA ASP A 121 -9.64 7.29 11.01
C ASP A 121 -10.46 7.00 9.75
N ASP A 122 -11.35 7.96 9.46
CA ASP A 122 -12.28 7.90 8.33
C ASP A 122 -11.66 8.47 7.06
N ALA A 123 -10.37 8.83 7.08
CA ALA A 123 -9.66 9.26 5.88
C ALA A 123 -9.46 8.06 4.95
N VAL A 124 -10.24 8.03 3.87
CA VAL A 124 -10.01 7.14 2.74
C VAL A 124 -9.05 7.80 1.76
N HIS A 125 -8.16 7.02 1.17
CA HIS A 125 -7.27 7.50 0.12
C HIS A 125 -8.01 7.50 -1.21
N ASP A 126 -7.68 8.49 -2.04
CA ASP A 126 -8.09 8.55 -3.44
C ASP A 126 -6.83 8.73 -4.30
N TRP A 127 -6.90 8.33 -5.56
CA TRP A 127 -5.90 8.64 -6.57
C TRP A 127 -5.82 10.14 -6.86
N ILE A 128 -6.92 10.88 -6.61
CA ILE A 128 -7.00 12.32 -6.80
C ILE A 128 -6.86 13.03 -5.45
N GLY A 129 -5.71 13.69 -5.24
CA GLY A 129 -5.47 14.56 -4.09
C GLY A 129 -5.94 16.00 -4.32
N VAL A 130 -6.01 16.78 -3.24
CA VAL A 130 -6.31 18.22 -3.29
C VAL A 130 -5.07 19.01 -2.90
N LEU A 131 -4.69 19.98 -3.74
CA LEU A 131 -3.68 20.99 -3.44
C LEU A 131 -4.36 22.36 -3.42
N THR A 132 -4.22 23.09 -2.32
CA THR A 132 -4.66 24.49 -2.24
C THR A 132 -3.45 25.35 -1.90
N VAL A 133 -3.23 26.39 -2.70
CA VAL A 133 -2.15 27.34 -2.50
C VAL A 133 -2.74 28.73 -2.25
N PHE A 134 -2.28 29.37 -1.18
CA PHE A 134 -2.49 30.80 -0.97
C PHE A 134 -1.21 31.54 -1.33
N ASP A 135 -1.23 32.24 -2.46
CA ASP A 135 -0.08 32.96 -3.00
C ASP A 135 -0.42 34.46 -3.14
N PRO A 136 -0.20 35.25 -2.08
CA PRO A 136 -0.47 36.69 -2.11
C PRO A 136 0.51 37.47 -3.01
N GLU A 137 1.65 36.87 -3.37
CA GLU A 137 2.68 37.50 -4.20
C GLU A 137 2.44 37.28 -5.70
N GLY A 138 1.51 36.39 -6.06
CA GLY A 138 1.15 36.10 -7.45
C GLY A 138 2.27 35.42 -8.23
N THR A 139 3.07 34.59 -7.57
CA THR A 139 4.15 33.80 -8.18
C THR A 139 3.65 32.67 -9.07
N LEU A 140 2.45 32.13 -8.78
CA LEU A 140 1.78 31.12 -9.59
C LEU A 140 0.77 31.78 -10.53
N SER A 141 0.70 31.29 -11.76
CA SER A 141 -0.35 31.69 -12.69
C SER A 141 -1.67 31.01 -12.33
N THR A 142 -2.80 31.68 -12.57
CA THR A 142 -4.15 31.10 -12.30
C THR A 142 -4.45 29.85 -13.11
N ALA A 143 -3.78 29.65 -14.26
CA ALA A 143 -3.86 28.43 -15.06
C ALA A 143 -3.15 27.22 -14.42
N GLU A 144 -2.20 27.43 -13.50
CA GLU A 144 -1.55 26.35 -12.74
C GLU A 144 -2.44 25.83 -11.59
N GLY A 145 -3.58 26.47 -11.31
CA GLY A 145 -4.43 26.20 -10.14
C GLY A 145 -5.83 25.61 -10.40
N SER A 146 -6.26 25.43 -11.65
CA SER A 146 -7.63 24.98 -11.98
C SER A 146 -7.77 23.54 -12.48
N ASP A 147 -6.66 22.88 -12.83
CA ASP A 147 -6.67 21.63 -13.58
C ASP A 147 -6.09 20.46 -12.76
N LEU A 148 -6.41 19.22 -13.16
CA LEU A 148 -5.76 18.03 -12.62
C LEU A 148 -4.27 18.07 -12.98
N ILE A 149 -3.43 18.19 -11.96
CA ILE A 149 -1.97 18.18 -12.12
C ILE A 149 -1.41 16.80 -11.77
N ASP A 150 -0.39 16.39 -12.51
CA ASP A 150 0.39 15.22 -12.12
C ASP A 150 1.09 15.48 -10.79
N ILE A 151 1.02 14.52 -9.87
CA ILE A 151 1.62 14.60 -8.53
C ILE A 151 3.11 14.96 -8.59
N VAL A 152 3.84 14.55 -9.65
CA VAL A 152 5.27 14.85 -9.80
C VAL A 152 5.54 16.35 -9.97
N LYS A 153 4.55 17.14 -10.42
CA LYS A 153 4.66 18.59 -10.59
C LYS A 153 4.48 19.36 -9.29
N VAL A 154 3.88 18.75 -8.26
CA VAL A 154 3.61 19.42 -6.97
C VAL A 154 4.90 19.94 -6.33
N LYS A 155 6.00 19.19 -6.41
CA LYS A 155 7.31 19.65 -5.92
C LYS A 155 7.76 20.95 -6.58
N GLU A 156 7.58 21.08 -7.89
CA GLU A 156 7.96 22.29 -8.64
C GLU A 156 7.14 23.49 -8.16
N ILE A 157 5.82 23.32 -8.03
CA ILE A 157 4.91 24.35 -7.50
C ILE A 157 5.36 24.82 -6.12
N LEU A 158 5.61 23.88 -5.21
CA LEU A 158 6.09 24.20 -3.86
C LEU A 158 7.45 24.90 -3.86
N THR A 159 8.36 24.49 -4.75
CA THR A 159 9.69 25.12 -4.85
C THR A 159 9.60 26.56 -5.32
N LYS A 160 8.72 26.88 -6.29
CA LYS A 160 8.50 28.27 -6.75
C LYS A 160 8.07 29.18 -5.60
N LEU A 161 7.18 28.69 -4.73
CA LEU A 161 6.70 29.43 -3.56
C LEU A 161 7.79 29.66 -2.50
N MET A 162 8.77 28.77 -2.39
CA MET A 162 9.81 28.84 -1.34
C MET A 162 11.03 29.71 -1.71
N VAL A 163 11.31 29.93 -3.00
CA VAL A 163 12.59 30.52 -3.46
C VAL A 163 12.64 32.06 -3.30
N ARG A 164 11.60 32.71 -2.77
CA ARG A 164 11.58 34.18 -2.57
C ARG A 164 11.20 34.67 -1.17
N SER A 165 11.16 33.79 -0.17
CA SER A 165 11.07 34.20 1.25
C SER A 165 12.40 34.71 1.80
#